data_AF-A0A0M2VEU2-F1
#
_entry.id   AF-A0A0M2VEU2-F1
#
_cell.length_a   1.000
_cell.length_b   1.000
_cell.length_c   1.000
_cell.angle_alpha   90.00
_cell.angle_beta   90.00
_cell.angle_gamma   90.00
#
_symmetry.space_group_name_H-M   'P 1'
#
loop_
_entity.id
_entity.type
_entity.pdbx_description
1 polymer ?
#
loop_
_entity_poly.entity_id
_entity_poly.type
_entity_poly.pdbx_seq_one_letter_code
_entity_poly.pdbx_strand_id
1 'polypeptide(L)'
;MTEMLAKELQCGLNFLMWPEVVAKAVFESDSLAEFFLNVIRLKPENKDVTSDHAFFRKIRAEDITEEEADEFFRRYGSEAAANAKPIQEIGAWTIFKLYADAESVLLDNSKINPVRKARLKQFFAFIGYLCDVDSAFITECQSYAPDVNYDFLRRSHLEWLLIDVDLSQHDKAEAAKLMIASMLNFAAILSLYIKCSFIDDNGTSLHNSLVDSFLPEIAINGTEPSFINSNHLLMERLKRAWEKSEHRIDKKSTWQGFYRDLARAETLNIDWYLDPKSKLPYELEDPDVSKFKKRISRIKSGVLNGKNIKPVLVSVKELQQTFIKAISPEHSALVDESLLDFVIVKVFEYVQISLLNDGINPVLICEQFAEYSKYETAVEDRFKEFCKTDEHFLSKTGTTS
;
A
#
# COMPACT_ATOMS: atom_id res chain seq x y z
N MET A 1 19.22 -0.90 -22.43
CA MET A 1 19.42 -1.83 -21.29
C MET A 1 20.16 -1.17 -20.12
N THR A 2 21.06 -0.22 -20.39
CA THR A 2 21.51 0.84 -19.44
C THR A 2 20.36 1.75 -18.96
N GLU A 3 19.30 1.92 -19.75
CA GLU A 3 18.11 2.71 -19.39
C GLU A 3 17.28 2.18 -18.21
N MET A 4 17.30 0.86 -17.92
CA MET A 4 16.44 0.30 -16.87
C MET A 4 17.04 0.56 -15.47
N LEU A 5 18.35 0.33 -15.31
CA LEU A 5 19.10 0.71 -14.11
C LEU A 5 19.12 2.24 -13.92
N ALA A 6 19.23 3.02 -15.01
CA ALA A 6 19.17 4.48 -14.94
C ALA A 6 17.78 5.01 -14.51
N LYS A 7 16.68 4.34 -14.89
CA LYS A 7 15.31 4.67 -14.43
C LYS A 7 15.08 4.26 -12.97
N GLU A 8 15.58 3.10 -12.55
CA GLU A 8 15.49 2.63 -11.16
C GLU A 8 16.24 3.54 -10.19
N LEU A 9 17.39 4.09 -10.61
CA LEU A 9 18.19 5.06 -9.85
C LEU A 9 17.57 6.47 -9.76
N GLN A 10 16.56 6.76 -10.58
CA GLN A 10 15.80 8.02 -10.55
C GLN A 10 14.59 7.97 -9.60
N CYS A 11 14.33 6.84 -8.94
CA CYS A 11 13.09 6.61 -8.18
C CYS A 11 13.21 6.72 -6.65
N GLY A 12 14.38 7.09 -6.10
CA GLY A 12 14.62 7.22 -4.66
C GLY A 12 14.85 5.87 -3.96
N LEU A 13 15.13 5.87 -2.64
CA LEU A 13 15.32 4.66 -1.84
C LEU A 13 14.01 4.22 -1.18
N ASN A 14 13.38 5.16 -0.48
CA ASN A 14 12.24 4.90 0.40
C ASN A 14 10.94 4.74 -0.39
N PHE A 15 10.79 5.50 -1.47
CA PHE A 15 9.60 5.49 -2.33
C PHE A 15 9.81 4.73 -3.65
N LEU A 16 10.88 3.93 -3.73
CA LEU A 16 11.23 3.13 -4.91
C LEU A 16 10.08 2.22 -5.34
N MET A 17 9.66 2.32 -6.61
CA MET A 17 8.55 1.56 -7.22
C MET A 17 7.14 1.83 -6.65
N TRP A 18 6.98 2.71 -5.66
CA TRP A 18 5.67 2.97 -5.05
C TRP A 18 4.62 3.47 -6.04
N PRO A 19 4.88 4.47 -6.91
CA PRO A 19 3.83 5.00 -7.78
C PRO A 19 3.25 3.94 -8.71
N GLU A 20 4.10 3.07 -9.27
CA GLU A 20 3.66 2.02 -10.18
C GLU A 20 2.89 0.92 -9.44
N VAL A 21 3.40 0.46 -8.30
CA VAL A 21 2.74 -0.59 -7.51
C VAL A 21 1.43 -0.07 -6.91
N VAL A 22 1.40 1.15 -6.39
CA VAL A 22 0.19 1.79 -5.86
C VAL A 22 -0.84 2.02 -6.99
N ALA A 23 -0.41 2.50 -8.16
CA ALA A 23 -1.29 2.65 -9.32
C ALA A 23 -1.98 1.33 -9.68
N LYS A 24 -1.21 0.25 -9.80
CA LYS A 24 -1.72 -1.05 -10.26
C LYS A 24 -2.48 -1.81 -9.17
N ALA A 25 -1.97 -1.82 -7.93
CA ALA A 25 -2.54 -2.62 -6.85
C ALA A 25 -3.65 -1.89 -6.07
N VAL A 26 -3.55 -0.57 -5.91
CA VAL A 26 -4.50 0.21 -5.09
C VAL A 26 -5.58 0.82 -5.97
N PHE A 27 -5.17 1.54 -7.02
CA PHE A 27 -6.09 2.25 -7.91
C PHE A 27 -6.61 1.41 -9.07
N GLU A 28 -6.10 0.18 -9.23
CA GLU A 28 -6.45 -0.72 -10.35
C GLU A 28 -6.30 0.00 -11.71
N SER A 29 -5.41 0.98 -11.77
CA SER A 29 -5.16 1.79 -12.94
C SER A 29 -4.37 0.96 -13.94
N ASP A 30 -4.87 0.90 -15.18
CA ASP A 30 -4.22 0.14 -16.24
C ASP A 30 -2.94 0.85 -16.73
N SER A 31 -2.74 2.13 -16.34
CA SER A 31 -1.57 2.92 -16.73
C SER A 31 -1.16 3.98 -15.70
N LEU A 32 0.12 4.37 -15.73
CA LEU A 32 0.68 5.47 -14.94
C LEU A 32 -0.03 6.82 -15.22
N ALA A 33 -0.54 7.01 -16.44
CA ALA A 33 -1.31 8.19 -16.83
C ALA A 33 -2.61 8.34 -16.03
N GLU A 34 -3.31 7.23 -15.80
CA GLU A 34 -4.55 7.20 -15.05
C GLU A 34 -4.32 7.47 -13.56
N PHE A 35 -3.23 6.93 -13.00
CA PHE A 35 -2.78 7.26 -11.65
C PHE A 35 -2.50 8.75 -11.48
N PHE A 36 -1.68 9.35 -12.35
CA PHE A 36 -1.37 10.79 -12.28
C PHE A 36 -2.62 11.66 -12.41
N LEU A 37 -3.56 11.28 -13.27
CA LEU A 37 -4.84 11.97 -13.39
C LEU A 37 -5.63 11.94 -12.06
N ASN A 38 -5.67 10.79 -11.39
CA ASN A 38 -6.36 10.63 -10.11
C ASN A 38 -5.68 11.47 -9.00
N VAL A 39 -4.34 11.49 -8.96
CA VAL A 39 -3.57 12.29 -7.99
C VAL A 39 -3.79 13.79 -8.20
N ILE A 40 -3.74 14.27 -9.45
CA ILE A 40 -3.92 15.71 -9.74
C ILE A 40 -5.29 16.21 -9.33
N ARG A 41 -6.33 15.38 -9.54
CA ARG A 41 -7.71 15.70 -9.18
C ARG A 41 -7.96 15.76 -7.68
N LEU A 42 -7.00 15.36 -6.84
CA LEU A 42 -7.07 15.59 -5.40
C LEU A 42 -7.06 17.09 -5.07
N LYS A 43 -6.44 17.93 -5.91
CA LYS A 43 -6.52 19.39 -5.79
C LYS A 43 -7.87 19.90 -6.34
N PRO A 44 -8.69 20.60 -5.53
CA PRO A 44 -10.02 21.04 -5.95
C PRO A 44 -10.04 21.90 -7.22
N GLU A 45 -9.00 22.69 -7.47
CA GLU A 45 -8.84 23.50 -8.69
C GLU A 45 -8.61 22.70 -9.98
N ASN A 46 -8.28 21.40 -9.88
CA ASN A 46 -7.92 20.57 -11.03
C ASN A 46 -9.02 19.57 -11.44
N LYS A 47 -10.26 19.75 -10.97
CA LYS A 47 -11.38 18.83 -11.27
C LYS A 47 -11.65 18.64 -12.76
N ASP A 48 -11.36 19.65 -13.58
CA ASP A 48 -11.63 19.64 -15.02
C ASP A 48 -10.49 19.01 -15.84
N VAL A 49 -9.37 18.62 -15.21
CA VAL A 49 -8.31 17.88 -15.88
C VAL A 49 -8.85 16.50 -16.27
N THR A 50 -8.67 16.08 -17.51
CA THR A 50 -9.20 14.82 -18.06
C THR A 50 -8.12 13.94 -18.66
N SER A 51 -8.41 12.65 -18.83
CA SER A 51 -7.54 11.67 -19.48
C SER A 51 -7.13 12.03 -20.91
N ASP A 52 -7.84 12.97 -21.55
CA ASP A 52 -7.64 13.37 -22.95
C ASP A 52 -6.66 14.53 -23.11
N HIS A 53 -6.18 15.10 -22.00
CA HIS A 53 -5.14 16.11 -22.06
C HIS A 53 -3.88 15.54 -22.74
N ALA A 54 -3.21 16.39 -23.52
CA ALA A 54 -2.09 15.99 -24.40
C ALA A 54 -1.01 15.19 -23.63
N PHE A 55 -0.71 15.61 -22.42
CA PHE A 55 0.22 14.95 -21.51
C PHE A 55 -0.12 13.47 -21.24
N PHE A 56 -1.35 13.15 -20.84
CA PHE A 56 -1.74 11.77 -20.54
C PHE A 56 -1.78 10.87 -21.78
N ARG A 57 -2.06 11.45 -22.97
CA ARG A 57 -1.94 10.71 -24.24
C ARG A 57 -0.49 10.35 -24.53
N LYS A 58 0.44 11.27 -24.28
CA LYS A 58 1.89 11.03 -24.45
C LYS A 58 2.45 10.01 -23.47
N ILE A 59 2.03 10.05 -22.20
CA ILE A 59 2.39 8.99 -21.23
C ILE A 59 1.94 7.62 -21.73
N ARG A 60 0.68 7.50 -22.17
CA ARG A 60 0.16 6.20 -22.68
C ARG A 60 0.87 5.70 -23.93
N ALA A 61 1.43 6.61 -24.72
CA ALA A 61 2.20 6.28 -25.92
C ALA A 61 3.69 6.06 -25.64
N GLU A 62 4.14 6.19 -24.38
CA GLU A 62 5.55 6.19 -23.98
C GLU A 62 6.40 7.24 -24.74
N ASP A 63 5.76 8.32 -25.21
CA ASP A 63 6.33 9.37 -26.06
C ASP A 63 6.40 10.72 -25.31
N ILE A 64 6.54 10.64 -23.98
CA ILE A 64 6.71 11.81 -23.13
C ILE A 64 8.17 12.22 -23.11
N THR A 65 8.44 13.50 -23.39
CA THR A 65 9.78 14.07 -23.25
C THR A 65 10.04 14.53 -21.82
N GLU A 66 11.32 14.66 -21.43
CA GLU A 66 11.71 15.20 -20.12
C GLU A 66 11.11 16.61 -19.91
N GLU A 67 11.22 17.49 -20.91
CA GLU A 67 10.70 18.86 -20.86
C GLU A 67 9.17 18.94 -20.65
N GLU A 68 8.43 17.94 -21.13
CA GLU A 68 6.98 17.86 -20.95
C GLU A 68 6.60 17.31 -19.57
N ALA A 69 7.41 16.38 -19.03
CA ALA A 69 7.33 15.99 -17.63
C ALA A 69 7.63 17.20 -16.73
N ASP A 70 8.59 18.04 -17.11
CA ASP A 70 8.95 19.27 -16.40
C ASP A 70 7.80 20.25 -16.30
N GLU A 71 7.21 20.60 -17.44
CA GLU A 71 6.11 21.54 -17.47
C GLU A 71 4.93 21.02 -16.63
N PHE A 72 4.67 19.71 -16.67
CA PHE A 72 3.60 19.08 -15.91
C PHE A 72 3.84 19.11 -14.40
N PHE A 73 5.00 18.67 -13.92
CA PHE A 73 5.28 18.68 -12.48
C PHE A 73 5.42 20.10 -11.92
N ARG A 74 5.91 21.07 -12.70
CA ARG A 74 5.89 22.49 -12.29
C ARG A 74 4.46 23.02 -12.19
N ARG A 75 3.58 22.63 -13.10
CA ARG A 75 2.19 23.10 -13.15
C ARG A 75 1.30 22.46 -12.09
N TYR A 76 1.54 21.19 -11.76
CA TYR A 76 0.65 20.41 -10.90
C TYR A 76 1.29 19.93 -9.58
N GLY A 77 2.62 20.00 -9.43
CA GLY A 77 3.38 19.57 -8.24
C GLY A 77 3.37 20.55 -7.06
N SER A 78 4.33 20.41 -6.14
CA SER A 78 4.54 21.29 -4.97
C SER A 78 5.46 22.48 -5.31
N GLU A 79 5.50 23.51 -4.45
CA GLU A 79 6.48 24.60 -4.58
C GLU A 79 7.93 24.07 -4.59
N ALA A 80 8.22 22.98 -3.88
CA ALA A 80 9.51 22.31 -3.93
C ALA A 80 9.82 21.73 -5.31
N ALA A 81 8.84 21.12 -5.99
CA ALA A 81 8.98 20.64 -7.37
C ALA A 81 9.14 21.79 -8.37
N ALA A 82 8.50 22.93 -8.13
CA ALA A 82 8.65 24.13 -8.95
C ALA A 82 10.06 24.75 -8.86
N ASN A 83 10.75 24.56 -7.73
CA ASN A 83 12.06 25.11 -7.43
C ASN A 83 13.24 24.14 -7.67
N ALA A 84 12.99 22.86 -7.97
CA ALA A 84 14.02 21.89 -8.34
C ALA A 84 14.66 22.22 -9.72
N LYS A 85 15.98 22.05 -9.83
CA LYS A 85 16.75 22.22 -11.09
C LYS A 85 17.85 21.15 -11.18
N PRO A 86 17.95 20.34 -12.25
CA PRO A 86 16.97 19.93 -13.27
C PRO A 86 16.22 18.65 -12.86
N ILE A 87 15.22 18.24 -13.65
CA ILE A 87 14.25 17.16 -13.32
C ILE A 87 14.79 15.73 -13.32
N GLN A 88 16.08 15.58 -13.55
CA GLN A 88 16.79 14.35 -13.20
C GLN A 88 16.57 13.97 -11.71
N GLU A 89 16.28 14.95 -10.84
CA GLU A 89 15.99 14.78 -9.40
C GLU A 89 14.53 14.41 -9.05
N ILE A 90 13.61 14.31 -10.02
CA ILE A 90 12.20 13.97 -9.76
C ILE A 90 12.03 12.45 -9.63
N GLY A 91 11.92 12.01 -8.38
CA GLY A 91 11.42 10.69 -8.03
C GLY A 91 9.98 10.74 -7.50
N ALA A 92 9.46 9.56 -7.14
CA ALA A 92 8.17 9.38 -6.48
C ALA A 92 7.98 10.29 -5.24
N TRP A 93 9.08 10.60 -4.56
CA TRP A 93 9.13 11.45 -3.37
C TRP A 93 8.47 12.81 -3.55
N THR A 94 8.52 13.41 -4.76
CA THR A 94 7.91 14.73 -5.02
C THR A 94 6.39 14.73 -4.83
N ILE A 95 5.74 13.62 -5.20
CA ILE A 95 4.29 13.41 -5.02
C ILE A 95 3.97 13.22 -3.55
N PHE A 96 4.78 12.44 -2.84
CA PHE A 96 4.60 12.21 -1.40
C PHE A 96 4.84 13.47 -0.58
N LYS A 97 5.81 14.31 -0.95
CA LYS A 97 6.03 15.62 -0.32
C LYS A 97 4.81 16.51 -0.50
N LEU A 98 4.26 16.60 -1.72
CA LEU A 98 3.02 17.35 -1.98
C LEU A 98 1.85 16.84 -1.14
N TYR A 99 1.69 15.52 -1.06
CA TYR A 99 0.63 14.90 -0.26
C TYR A 99 0.80 15.20 1.23
N ALA A 100 2.01 15.03 1.77
CA ALA A 100 2.32 15.30 3.17
C ALA A 100 2.08 16.78 3.53
N ASP A 101 2.50 17.71 2.67
CA ASP A 101 2.28 19.15 2.87
C ASP A 101 0.78 19.48 2.88
N ALA A 102 0.02 18.93 1.91
CA ALA A 102 -1.42 19.13 1.81
C ALA A 102 -2.17 18.57 3.01
N GLU A 103 -1.86 17.34 3.43
CA GLU A 103 -2.47 16.71 4.60
C GLU A 103 -2.15 17.47 5.89
N SER A 104 -0.91 17.96 6.06
CA SER A 104 -0.53 18.78 7.21
C SER A 104 -1.38 20.06 7.34
N VAL A 105 -1.70 20.71 6.22
CA VAL A 105 -2.57 21.89 6.16
C VAL A 105 -4.04 21.52 6.42
N LEU A 106 -4.52 20.38 5.91
CA LEU A 106 -5.88 19.90 6.18
C LEU A 106 -6.08 19.56 7.66
N LEU A 107 -5.07 18.97 8.30
CA LEU A 107 -5.09 18.70 9.74
C LEU A 107 -5.28 19.97 10.56
N ASP A 108 -4.77 21.13 10.11
CA ASP A 108 -4.94 22.39 10.82
C ASP A 108 -6.40 22.78 11.02
N ASN A 109 -7.25 22.46 10.05
CA ASN A 109 -8.67 22.76 10.07
C ASN A 109 -9.53 21.58 10.55
N SER A 110 -8.91 20.43 10.86
CA SER A 110 -9.62 19.23 11.32
C SER A 110 -10.11 19.36 12.76
N LYS A 111 -11.23 18.69 13.06
CA LYS A 111 -11.83 18.61 14.41
C LYS A 111 -11.37 17.39 15.21
N ILE A 112 -10.30 16.73 14.79
CA ILE A 112 -9.79 15.54 15.49
C ILE A 112 -9.15 15.93 16.83
N ASN A 113 -8.97 14.94 17.71
CA ASN A 113 -8.32 15.14 19.01
C ASN A 113 -6.93 15.82 18.83
N PRO A 114 -6.58 16.84 19.65
CA PRO A 114 -5.30 17.56 19.55
C PRO A 114 -4.05 16.67 19.59
N VAL A 115 -4.04 15.62 20.43
CA VAL A 115 -2.95 14.65 20.54
C VAL A 115 -2.80 13.87 19.23
N ARG A 116 -3.93 13.38 18.67
CA ARG A 116 -3.95 12.73 17.35
C ARG A 116 -3.44 13.67 16.26
N LYS A 117 -3.91 14.92 16.27
CA LYS A 117 -3.48 15.94 15.31
C LYS A 117 -1.97 16.21 15.38
N ALA A 118 -1.43 16.40 16.58
CA ALA A 118 0.01 16.61 16.78
C ALA A 118 0.83 15.42 16.27
N ARG A 119 0.41 14.19 16.60
CA ARG A 119 1.09 12.97 16.15
C ARG A 119 1.06 12.82 14.62
N LEU A 120 -0.09 13.07 13.98
CA LEU A 120 -0.19 13.01 12.53
C LEU A 120 0.65 14.08 11.84
N LYS A 121 0.76 15.28 12.42
CA LYS A 121 1.68 16.30 11.92
C LYS A 121 3.14 15.87 11.99
N GLN A 122 3.57 15.27 13.11
CA GLN A 122 4.91 14.69 13.23
C GLN A 122 5.14 13.61 12.18
N PHE A 123 4.15 12.76 11.93
CA PHE A 123 4.21 11.74 10.87
C PHE A 123 4.41 12.37 9.48
N PHE A 124 3.61 13.36 9.10
CA PHE A 124 3.76 14.01 7.80
C PHE A 124 5.08 14.78 7.66
N ALA A 125 5.58 15.39 8.74
CA ALA A 125 6.92 15.96 8.76
C ALA A 125 8.02 14.89 8.55
N PHE A 126 7.85 13.70 9.15
CA PHE A 126 8.73 12.57 8.92
C PHE A 126 8.69 12.07 7.46
N ILE A 127 7.53 12.05 6.80
CA ILE A 127 7.44 11.78 5.36
C ILE A 127 8.23 12.83 4.56
N GLY A 128 8.13 14.10 4.92
CA GLY A 128 8.95 15.17 4.33
C GLY A 128 10.45 14.91 4.47
N TYR A 129 10.90 14.47 5.64
CA TYR A 129 12.29 14.07 5.87
C TYR A 129 12.72 12.88 4.99
N LEU A 130 11.89 11.84 4.86
CA LEU A 130 12.19 10.71 3.97
C LEU A 130 12.29 11.15 2.50
N CYS A 131 11.50 12.15 2.10
CA CYS A 131 11.60 12.73 0.76
C CYS A 131 12.94 13.44 0.54
N ASP A 132 13.46 14.14 1.55
CA ASP A 132 14.76 14.81 1.47
C ASP A 132 15.91 13.77 1.40
N VAL A 133 15.78 12.63 2.09
CA VAL A 133 16.71 11.48 1.97
C VAL A 133 16.72 10.94 0.55
N ASP A 134 15.54 10.70 -0.03
CA ASP A 134 15.43 10.19 -1.41
C ASP A 134 15.99 11.19 -2.43
N SER A 135 15.73 12.49 -2.24
CA SER A 135 16.32 13.54 -3.07
C SER A 135 17.84 13.51 -3.02
N ALA A 136 18.43 13.45 -1.82
CA ALA A 136 19.89 13.40 -1.65
C ALA A 136 20.50 12.13 -2.28
N PHE A 137 19.84 10.98 -2.13
CA PHE A 137 20.26 9.74 -2.76
C PHE A 137 20.28 9.83 -4.30
N ILE A 138 19.24 10.41 -4.90
CA ILE A 138 19.15 10.58 -6.36
C ILE A 138 20.27 11.49 -6.85
N THR A 139 20.48 12.65 -6.20
CA THR A 139 21.55 13.59 -6.55
C THR A 139 22.94 12.92 -6.47
N GLU A 140 23.17 12.11 -5.43
CA GLU A 140 24.42 11.36 -5.29
C GLU A 140 24.58 10.31 -6.41
N CYS A 141 23.54 9.55 -6.74
CA CYS A 141 23.58 8.60 -7.86
C CYS A 141 23.92 9.27 -9.20
N GLN A 142 23.34 10.44 -9.46
CA GLN A 142 23.61 11.21 -10.68
C GLN A 142 25.05 11.70 -10.76
N SER A 143 25.67 12.00 -9.62
CA SER A 143 27.07 12.48 -9.58
C SER A 143 28.06 11.44 -10.12
N TYR A 144 27.69 10.16 -10.12
CA TYR A 144 28.48 9.06 -10.68
C TYR A 144 28.20 8.78 -12.17
N ALA A 145 27.18 9.41 -12.77
CA ALA A 145 26.82 9.16 -14.16
C ALA A 145 27.96 9.53 -15.14
N PRO A 146 28.19 8.74 -16.21
CA PRO A 146 27.36 7.62 -16.69
C PRO A 146 27.62 6.27 -15.99
N ASP A 147 28.59 6.21 -15.08
CA ASP A 147 28.95 5.00 -14.35
C ASP A 147 28.02 4.77 -13.14
N VAL A 148 28.02 3.54 -12.61
CA VAL A 148 27.20 3.17 -11.45
C VAL A 148 28.10 2.84 -10.27
N ASN A 149 27.91 3.54 -9.15
CA ASN A 149 28.61 3.24 -7.91
C ASN A 149 27.87 2.15 -7.11
N TYR A 150 28.13 0.89 -7.44
CA TYR A 150 27.47 -0.25 -6.79
C TYR A 150 27.74 -0.36 -5.29
N ASP A 151 28.90 0.10 -4.80
CA ASP A 151 29.23 0.10 -3.36
C ASP A 151 28.40 1.13 -2.58
N PHE A 152 28.12 2.29 -3.20
CA PHE A 152 27.18 3.25 -2.65
C PHE A 152 25.77 2.65 -2.59
N LEU A 153 25.26 2.10 -3.70
CA LEU A 153 23.93 1.50 -3.76
C LEU A 153 23.74 0.40 -2.71
N ARG A 154 24.70 -0.52 -2.61
CA ARG A 154 24.65 -1.63 -1.65
C ARG A 154 24.59 -1.12 -0.21
N ARG A 155 25.41 -0.12 0.15
CA ARG A 155 25.37 0.50 1.50
C ARG A 155 24.05 1.20 1.77
N SER A 156 23.53 1.96 0.80
CA SER A 156 22.26 2.66 0.93
C SER A 156 21.08 1.70 1.07
N HIS A 157 21.05 0.61 0.29
CA HIS A 157 20.03 -0.43 0.41
C HIS A 157 20.11 -1.16 1.74
N LEU A 158 21.31 -1.44 2.25
CA LEU A 158 21.48 -2.06 3.56
C LEU A 158 21.00 -1.14 4.68
N GLU A 159 21.33 0.14 4.62
CA GLU A 159 20.98 1.12 5.65
C GLU A 159 19.48 1.41 5.68
N TRP A 160 18.86 1.65 4.52
CA TRP A 160 17.48 2.11 4.41
C TRP A 160 16.48 0.99 4.22
N LEU A 161 16.83 -0.01 3.42
CA LEU A 161 15.96 -1.13 3.04
C LEU A 161 16.37 -2.45 3.71
N LEU A 162 17.36 -2.46 4.62
CA LEU A 162 17.76 -3.63 5.42
C LEU A 162 18.16 -4.87 4.59
N ILE A 163 18.62 -4.66 3.35
CA ILE A 163 19.02 -5.74 2.45
C ILE A 163 20.44 -5.57 1.94
N ASP A 164 21.11 -6.71 1.84
CA ASP A 164 22.44 -6.81 1.26
C ASP A 164 22.35 -7.42 -0.14
N VAL A 165 22.31 -6.57 -1.16
CA VAL A 165 22.14 -6.99 -2.57
C VAL A 165 23.26 -6.49 -3.46
N ASP A 166 23.68 -7.33 -4.41
CA ASP A 166 24.67 -6.98 -5.43
C ASP A 166 24.02 -6.91 -6.81
N LEU A 167 23.75 -5.69 -7.25
CA LEU A 167 23.09 -5.43 -8.54
C LEU A 167 24.08 -5.40 -9.72
N SER A 168 25.39 -5.56 -9.50
CA SER A 168 26.39 -5.53 -10.57
C SER A 168 26.23 -6.69 -11.56
N GLN A 169 25.73 -7.82 -11.08
CA GLN A 169 25.58 -9.05 -11.86
C GLN A 169 24.22 -9.18 -12.56
N HIS A 170 23.30 -8.22 -12.38
CA HIS A 170 21.96 -8.24 -12.99
C HIS A 170 21.18 -9.54 -12.71
N ASP A 171 21.34 -10.10 -11.52
CA ASP A 171 20.62 -11.31 -11.09
C ASP A 171 19.15 -10.97 -10.77
N LYS A 172 18.24 -11.73 -11.37
CA LYS A 172 16.80 -11.62 -11.12
C LYS A 172 16.44 -11.87 -9.66
N ALA A 173 17.17 -12.72 -8.96
CA ALA A 173 16.94 -12.97 -7.53
C ALA A 173 17.28 -11.75 -6.68
N GLU A 174 18.37 -11.04 -7.01
CA GLU A 174 18.78 -9.81 -6.33
C GLU A 174 17.79 -8.66 -6.60
N ALA A 175 17.35 -8.50 -7.85
CA ALA A 175 16.29 -7.56 -8.20
C ALA A 175 14.97 -7.86 -7.47
N ALA A 176 14.61 -9.15 -7.34
CA ALA A 176 13.43 -9.58 -6.59
C ALA A 176 13.54 -9.23 -5.10
N LYS A 177 14.70 -9.44 -4.46
CA LYS A 177 14.94 -9.05 -3.06
C LYS A 177 14.77 -7.55 -2.86
N LEU A 178 15.35 -6.73 -3.76
CA LEU A 178 15.18 -5.28 -3.73
C LEU A 178 13.69 -4.89 -3.85
N MET A 179 12.97 -5.50 -4.79
CA MET A 179 11.55 -5.25 -4.97
C MET A 179 10.74 -5.55 -3.71
N ILE A 180 10.98 -6.72 -3.09
CA ILE A 180 10.30 -7.09 -1.84
C ILE A 180 10.67 -6.10 -0.73
N ALA A 181 11.94 -5.79 -0.54
CA ALA A 181 12.41 -4.88 0.51
C ALA A 181 11.78 -3.48 0.43
N SER A 182 11.71 -2.89 -0.77
CA SER A 182 11.04 -1.60 -0.97
C SER A 182 9.56 -1.66 -0.59
N MET A 183 8.89 -2.78 -0.84
CA MET A 183 7.47 -2.97 -0.52
C MET A 183 7.23 -3.27 0.96
N LEU A 184 8.16 -3.93 1.65
CA LEU A 184 8.10 -4.09 3.10
C LEU A 184 8.34 -2.75 3.82
N ASN A 185 9.30 -1.94 3.34
CA ASN A 185 9.52 -0.58 3.85
C ASN A 185 8.27 0.30 3.65
N PHE A 186 7.63 0.20 2.49
CA PHE A 186 6.35 0.87 2.23
C PHE A 186 5.27 0.47 3.23
N ALA A 187 5.03 -0.83 3.36
CA ALA A 187 4.02 -1.35 4.26
C ALA A 187 4.27 -0.90 5.70
N ALA A 188 5.54 -0.90 6.15
CA ALA A 188 5.91 -0.42 7.47
C ALA A 188 5.62 1.08 7.68
N ILE A 189 5.89 1.93 6.68
CA ILE A 189 5.55 3.37 6.72
C ILE A 189 4.03 3.56 6.77
N LEU A 190 3.28 2.77 6.01
CA LEU A 190 1.81 2.84 6.02
C LEU A 190 1.22 2.32 7.34
N SER A 191 1.75 1.23 7.91
CA SER A 191 1.36 0.76 9.25
C SER A 191 1.67 1.80 10.33
N LEU A 192 2.79 2.53 10.23
CA LEU A 192 3.08 3.65 11.12
C LEU A 192 2.02 4.77 11.01
N TYR A 193 1.60 5.13 9.80
CA TYR A 193 0.51 6.09 9.59
C TYR A 193 -0.79 5.65 10.29
N ILE A 194 -1.15 4.38 10.14
CA ILE A 194 -2.35 3.81 10.78
C ILE A 194 -2.21 3.90 12.30
N LYS A 195 -1.06 3.51 12.86
CA LYS A 195 -0.78 3.64 14.30
C LYS A 195 -0.91 5.08 14.79
N CYS A 196 -0.42 6.07 14.04
CA CYS A 196 -0.58 7.48 14.36
C CYS A 196 -2.04 7.98 14.25
N SER A 197 -2.85 7.34 13.41
CA SER A 197 -4.26 7.67 13.21
C SER A 197 -5.16 7.10 14.32
N PHE A 198 -4.79 5.99 14.92
CA PHE A 198 -5.55 5.35 16.00
C PHE A 198 -4.79 5.44 17.32
N ILE A 199 -4.74 6.64 17.92
CA ILE A 199 -4.18 6.83 19.26
C ILE A 199 -5.26 7.24 20.26
N ASP A 200 -5.08 6.83 21.51
CA ASP A 200 -5.89 7.30 22.63
C ASP A 200 -5.50 8.73 23.07
N ASP A 201 -6.23 9.27 24.04
CA ASP A 201 -5.98 10.62 24.59
C ASP A 201 -4.59 10.77 25.25
N ASN A 202 -3.90 9.65 25.54
CA ASN A 202 -2.55 9.63 26.09
C ASN A 202 -1.48 9.43 25.01
N GLY A 203 -1.87 9.32 23.73
CA GLY A 203 -0.96 9.12 22.61
C GLY A 203 -0.51 7.66 22.41
N THR A 204 -1.17 6.69 23.05
CA THR A 204 -0.93 5.26 22.88
C THR A 204 -1.68 4.73 21.67
N SER A 205 -0.99 4.01 20.78
CA SER A 205 -1.64 3.36 19.64
C SER A 205 -2.65 2.30 20.11
N LEU A 206 -3.87 2.41 19.63
CA LEU A 206 -4.96 1.44 19.77
C LEU A 206 -5.01 0.44 18.61
N HIS A 207 -4.26 0.71 17.53
CA HIS A 207 -4.24 -0.16 16.37
C HIS A 207 -3.29 -1.35 16.58
N ASN A 208 -3.83 -2.55 16.32
CA ASN A 208 -3.08 -3.79 16.23
C ASN A 208 -3.00 -4.20 14.76
N SER A 209 -1.82 -4.03 14.15
CA SER A 209 -1.58 -4.38 12.75
C SER A 209 -1.93 -5.84 12.48
N LEU A 210 -2.62 -6.08 11.37
CA LEU A 210 -2.95 -7.42 10.90
C LEU A 210 -1.98 -7.93 9.83
N VAL A 211 -1.05 -7.09 9.36
CA VAL A 211 -0.20 -7.35 8.18
C VAL A 211 0.60 -8.64 8.30
N ASP A 212 1.21 -8.90 9.47
CA ASP A 212 1.97 -10.15 9.74
C ASP A 212 1.13 -11.42 9.52
N SER A 213 -0.18 -11.34 9.75
CA SER A 213 -1.08 -12.48 9.56
C SER A 213 -1.35 -12.81 8.09
N PHE A 214 -0.83 -12.01 7.16
CA PHE A 214 -1.05 -12.14 5.72
C PHE A 214 0.24 -12.32 4.93
N LEU A 215 1.39 -12.55 5.57
CA LEU A 215 2.65 -12.79 4.88
C LEU A 215 2.61 -14.15 4.16
N PRO A 216 3.07 -14.25 2.90
CA PRO A 216 3.01 -15.48 2.11
C PRO A 216 3.79 -16.60 2.78
N GLU A 217 3.31 -17.84 2.63
CA GLU A 217 3.92 -19.01 3.24
C GLU A 217 3.97 -20.21 2.29
N ILE A 218 4.88 -21.14 2.55
CA ILE A 218 4.89 -22.45 1.91
C ILE A 218 4.19 -23.44 2.83
N ALA A 219 3.00 -23.92 2.43
CA ALA A 219 2.31 -24.97 3.15
C ALA A 219 2.60 -26.33 2.54
N ILE A 220 2.83 -27.33 3.39
CA ILE A 220 2.99 -28.72 2.98
C ILE A 220 1.63 -29.40 3.08
N ASN A 221 0.89 -29.41 1.98
CA ASN A 221 -0.40 -30.08 1.88
C ASN A 221 -0.25 -31.39 1.11
N GLY A 222 0.07 -32.49 1.82
CA GLY A 222 0.36 -33.78 1.20
C GLY A 222 1.83 -33.91 0.81
N THR A 223 2.13 -34.38 -0.40
CA THR A 223 3.51 -34.65 -0.86
C THR A 223 4.19 -33.47 -1.53
N GLU A 224 3.45 -32.43 -1.92
CA GLU A 224 4.00 -31.27 -2.64
C GLU A 224 3.81 -29.97 -1.83
N PRO A 225 4.86 -29.14 -1.72
CA PRO A 225 4.74 -27.81 -1.13
C PRO A 225 3.90 -26.91 -2.03
N SER A 226 2.94 -26.21 -1.44
CA SER A 226 2.09 -25.23 -2.11
C SER A 226 2.38 -23.83 -1.60
N PHE A 227 2.59 -22.88 -2.51
CA PHE A 227 2.68 -21.46 -2.18
C PHE A 227 1.29 -20.91 -1.82
N ILE A 228 1.19 -20.28 -0.65
CA ILE A 228 0.00 -19.60 -0.16
C ILE A 228 0.30 -18.10 -0.17
N ASN A 229 -0.43 -17.37 -0.99
CA ASN A 229 -0.28 -15.92 -1.14
C ASN A 229 -1.04 -15.13 -0.07
N SER A 230 -0.78 -13.82 -0.01
CA SER A 230 -1.40 -12.93 0.98
C SER A 230 -2.93 -12.87 0.89
N ASN A 231 -3.50 -12.87 -0.32
CA ASN A 231 -4.96 -12.90 -0.47
C ASN A 231 -5.60 -14.19 0.04
N HIS A 232 -4.91 -15.32 -0.11
CA HIS A 232 -5.38 -16.58 0.43
C HIS A 232 -5.52 -16.49 1.95
N LEU A 233 -4.46 -16.01 2.61
CA LEU A 233 -4.43 -15.84 4.06
C LEU A 233 -5.49 -14.83 4.53
N LEU A 234 -5.70 -13.75 3.78
CA LEU A 234 -6.79 -12.80 4.03
C LEU A 234 -8.16 -13.50 4.01
N MET A 235 -8.46 -14.31 2.98
CA MET A 235 -9.73 -15.04 2.90
C MET A 235 -9.91 -16.03 4.05
N GLU A 236 -8.84 -16.75 4.45
CA GLU A 236 -8.87 -17.63 5.62
C GLU A 236 -9.12 -16.84 6.91
N ARG A 237 -8.51 -15.66 7.07
CA ARG A 237 -8.71 -14.81 8.24
C ARG A 237 -10.12 -14.25 8.33
N LEU A 238 -10.68 -13.78 7.21
CA LEU A 238 -12.07 -13.31 7.15
C LEU A 238 -13.05 -14.44 7.51
N LYS A 239 -12.82 -15.66 7.01
CA LYS A 239 -13.61 -16.82 7.42
C LYS A 239 -13.48 -17.11 8.92
N ARG A 240 -12.26 -17.08 9.50
CA ARG A 240 -12.06 -17.29 10.94
C ARG A 240 -12.71 -16.19 11.78
N ALA A 241 -12.74 -14.96 11.29
CA ALA A 241 -13.46 -13.86 11.93
C ALA A 241 -14.97 -14.08 11.89
N TRP A 242 -15.51 -14.49 10.74
CA TRP A 242 -16.91 -14.90 10.59
C TRP A 242 -17.29 -16.05 11.52
N GLU A 243 -16.43 -17.06 11.71
CA GLU A 243 -16.68 -18.18 12.62
C GLU A 243 -16.86 -17.76 14.08
N LYS A 244 -16.26 -16.63 14.47
CA LYS A 244 -16.33 -16.05 15.81
C LYS A 244 -17.35 -14.92 15.93
N SER A 245 -17.96 -14.50 14.82
CA SER A 245 -18.93 -13.42 14.79
C SER A 245 -20.21 -13.79 15.54
N GLU A 246 -20.72 -12.86 16.33
CA GLU A 246 -22.04 -12.96 16.94
C GLU A 246 -23.18 -12.77 15.93
N HIS A 247 -22.89 -12.18 14.77
CA HIS A 247 -23.83 -11.96 13.67
C HIS A 247 -23.90 -13.11 12.66
N ARG A 248 -23.15 -14.19 12.89
CA ARG A 248 -23.19 -15.38 12.05
C ARG A 248 -24.59 -16.01 12.04
N ILE A 249 -25.13 -16.24 10.85
CA ILE A 249 -26.47 -16.81 10.66
C ILE A 249 -26.39 -18.32 10.42
N ASP A 250 -25.45 -18.80 9.62
CA ASP A 250 -25.28 -20.25 9.41
C ASP A 250 -24.71 -20.94 10.67
N LYS A 251 -25.29 -22.06 11.04
CA LYS A 251 -24.91 -22.82 12.25
C LYS A 251 -23.65 -23.64 12.08
N LYS A 252 -23.23 -23.92 10.84
CA LYS A 252 -22.08 -24.79 10.53
C LYS A 252 -20.88 -23.94 10.13
N SER A 253 -19.81 -24.00 10.93
CA SER A 253 -18.49 -23.41 10.64
C SER A 253 -17.78 -24.09 9.45
N THR A 254 -18.31 -23.87 8.24
CA THR A 254 -17.80 -24.43 6.99
C THR A 254 -17.68 -23.33 5.95
N TRP A 255 -16.86 -23.54 4.90
CA TRP A 255 -16.81 -22.63 3.76
C TRP A 255 -18.18 -22.42 3.12
N GLN A 256 -19.00 -23.48 3.03
CA GLN A 256 -20.36 -23.40 2.52
C GLN A 256 -21.25 -22.49 3.37
N GLY A 257 -21.16 -22.60 4.70
CA GLY A 257 -21.87 -21.72 5.62
C GLY A 257 -21.45 -20.26 5.47
N PHE A 258 -20.14 -20.02 5.35
CA PHE A 258 -19.62 -18.67 5.12
C PHE A 258 -20.16 -18.07 3.81
N TYR A 259 -20.15 -18.83 2.72
CA TYR A 259 -20.69 -18.33 1.44
C TYR A 259 -22.17 -17.98 1.51
N ARG A 260 -22.98 -18.71 2.29
CA ARG A 260 -24.40 -18.38 2.49
C ARG A 260 -24.56 -17.08 3.26
N ASP A 261 -23.76 -16.85 4.28
CA ASP A 261 -23.82 -15.62 5.06
C ASP A 261 -23.35 -14.39 4.25
N LEU A 262 -22.38 -14.56 3.35
CA LEU A 262 -22.02 -13.52 2.37
C LEU A 262 -23.20 -13.20 1.43
N ALA A 263 -23.92 -14.23 0.95
CA ALA A 263 -25.10 -14.02 0.09
C ALA A 263 -26.26 -13.32 0.82
N ARG A 264 -26.44 -13.65 2.10
CA ARG A 264 -27.40 -12.96 2.98
C ARG A 264 -26.99 -11.51 3.19
N ALA A 265 -25.71 -11.24 3.45
CA ALA A 265 -25.20 -9.89 3.72
C ALA A 265 -25.40 -8.92 2.54
N GLU A 266 -25.39 -9.38 1.30
CA GLU A 266 -25.72 -8.51 0.15
C GLU A 266 -27.19 -8.07 0.13
N THR A 267 -28.10 -8.87 0.69
CA THR A 267 -29.55 -8.63 0.62
C THR A 267 -30.08 -7.98 1.90
N LEU A 268 -29.60 -8.40 3.06
CA LEU A 268 -30.05 -7.92 4.36
C LEU A 268 -29.47 -6.53 4.64
N ASN A 269 -30.29 -5.61 5.16
CA ASN A 269 -29.82 -4.31 5.62
C ASN A 269 -29.26 -4.40 7.05
N ILE A 270 -28.54 -3.36 7.49
CA ILE A 270 -27.97 -3.31 8.85
C ILE A 270 -29.08 -3.43 9.90
N ASP A 271 -30.23 -2.78 9.68
CA ASP A 271 -31.36 -2.81 10.61
C ASP A 271 -31.87 -4.24 10.90
N TRP A 272 -31.82 -5.15 9.91
CA TRP A 272 -32.20 -6.54 10.10
C TRP A 272 -31.31 -7.23 11.15
N TYR A 273 -30.00 -6.94 11.15
CA TYR A 273 -29.05 -7.50 12.11
C TYR A 273 -29.24 -6.94 13.53
N LEU A 274 -29.80 -5.73 13.64
CA LEU A 274 -30.00 -5.04 14.91
C LEU A 274 -31.36 -5.34 15.56
N ASP A 275 -32.35 -5.83 14.80
CA ASP A 275 -33.67 -6.20 15.33
C ASP A 275 -33.76 -7.70 15.68
N PRO A 276 -33.85 -8.07 16.98
CA PRO A 276 -33.96 -9.47 17.41
C PRO A 276 -35.23 -10.17 16.94
N LYS A 277 -36.24 -9.42 16.48
CA LYS A 277 -37.52 -9.96 15.98
C LYS A 277 -37.50 -10.23 14.47
N SER A 278 -36.45 -9.77 13.78
CA SER A 278 -36.27 -10.02 12.35
C SER A 278 -36.26 -11.51 12.06
N LYS A 279 -37.10 -11.91 11.10
CA LYS A 279 -37.09 -13.27 10.56
C LYS A 279 -36.28 -13.28 9.27
N LEU A 280 -35.53 -14.36 9.06
CA LEU A 280 -34.83 -14.56 7.79
C LEU A 280 -35.87 -14.74 6.68
N PRO A 281 -35.82 -13.96 5.59
CA PRO A 281 -36.66 -14.20 4.42
C PRO A 281 -36.47 -15.62 3.88
N TYR A 282 -37.54 -16.24 3.39
CA TYR A 282 -37.54 -17.64 2.94
C TYR A 282 -36.51 -17.87 1.81
N GLU A 283 -36.41 -16.94 0.88
CA GLU A 283 -35.45 -16.94 -0.22
C GLU A 283 -33.97 -16.89 0.24
N LEU A 284 -33.72 -16.52 1.50
CA LEU A 284 -32.38 -16.45 2.10
C LEU A 284 -32.07 -17.62 3.04
N GLU A 285 -32.96 -18.61 3.17
CA GLU A 285 -32.70 -19.83 3.94
C GLU A 285 -31.58 -20.66 3.31
N ASP A 286 -31.60 -20.85 1.98
CA ASP A 286 -30.54 -21.51 1.20
C ASP A 286 -30.24 -20.73 -0.09
N PRO A 287 -29.56 -19.58 0.00
CA PRO A 287 -29.31 -18.71 -1.15
C PRO A 287 -28.29 -19.35 -2.11
N ASP A 288 -28.32 -18.98 -3.40
CA ASP A 288 -27.29 -19.38 -4.34
C ASP A 288 -25.93 -18.75 -3.97
N VAL A 289 -24.96 -19.61 -3.69
CA VAL A 289 -23.61 -19.23 -3.27
C VAL A 289 -22.57 -19.33 -4.38
N SER A 290 -22.96 -19.74 -5.59
CA SER A 290 -22.04 -20.07 -6.68
C SER A 290 -21.10 -18.92 -7.02
N LYS A 291 -21.61 -17.68 -6.99
CA LYS A 291 -20.81 -16.48 -7.23
C LYS A 291 -19.72 -16.27 -6.18
N PHE A 292 -19.99 -16.48 -4.89
CA PHE A 292 -19.03 -16.31 -3.81
C PHE A 292 -17.99 -17.41 -3.80
N LYS A 293 -18.41 -18.66 -3.98
CA LYS A 293 -17.50 -19.80 -4.12
C LYS A 293 -16.50 -19.55 -5.25
N LYS A 294 -16.98 -19.11 -6.41
CA LYS A 294 -16.14 -18.80 -7.58
C LYS A 294 -15.26 -17.57 -7.35
N ARG A 295 -15.81 -16.50 -6.75
CA ARG A 295 -15.07 -15.26 -6.46
C ARG A 295 -13.94 -15.50 -5.47
N ILE A 296 -14.22 -16.15 -4.33
CA ILE A 296 -13.21 -16.46 -3.30
C ILE A 296 -12.16 -17.43 -3.84
N SER A 297 -12.55 -18.46 -4.60
CA SER A 297 -11.58 -19.34 -5.26
C SER A 297 -10.61 -18.56 -6.16
N ARG A 298 -11.11 -17.58 -6.92
CA ARG A 298 -10.29 -16.72 -7.79
C ARG A 298 -9.43 -15.74 -6.99
N ILE A 299 -9.93 -15.18 -5.88
CA ILE A 299 -9.12 -14.34 -5.00
C ILE A 299 -7.93 -15.14 -4.44
N LYS A 300 -8.17 -16.38 -3.98
CA LYS A 300 -7.15 -17.25 -3.40
C LYS A 300 -6.08 -17.75 -4.36
N SER A 301 -6.39 -17.85 -5.66
CA SER A 301 -5.52 -18.51 -6.66
C SER A 301 -5.17 -17.63 -7.86
N GLY A 302 -5.69 -16.41 -7.91
CA GLY A 302 -5.66 -15.57 -9.10
C GLY A 302 -6.50 -16.13 -10.25
N VAL A 303 -6.30 -15.55 -11.44
CA VAL A 303 -6.89 -16.03 -12.70
C VAL A 303 -5.77 -16.28 -13.69
N LEU A 304 -5.73 -17.49 -14.24
CA LEU A 304 -4.80 -17.83 -15.31
C LEU A 304 -5.12 -17.03 -16.57
N ASN A 305 -4.10 -16.36 -17.12
CA ASN A 305 -4.12 -15.69 -18.40
C ASN A 305 -2.92 -16.18 -19.23
N GLY A 306 -3.13 -17.25 -20.00
CA GLY A 306 -2.06 -17.95 -20.69
C GLY A 306 -1.13 -18.64 -19.70
N LYS A 307 0.16 -18.27 -19.71
CA LYS A 307 1.16 -18.79 -18.76
C LYS A 307 1.25 -17.99 -17.45
N ASN A 308 0.61 -16.81 -17.40
CA ASN A 308 0.73 -15.90 -16.26
C ASN A 308 -0.51 -15.97 -15.37
N ILE A 309 -0.32 -15.71 -14.09
CA ILE A 309 -1.38 -15.53 -13.11
C ILE A 309 -1.66 -14.03 -13.00
N LYS A 310 -2.93 -13.64 -13.11
CA LYS A 310 -3.38 -12.29 -12.76
C LYS A 310 -3.94 -12.29 -11.34
N PRO A 311 -3.49 -11.38 -10.45
CA PRO A 311 -4.06 -11.26 -9.12
C PRO A 311 -5.51 -10.80 -9.24
N VAL A 312 -6.36 -11.28 -8.32
CA VAL A 312 -7.74 -10.83 -8.20
C VAL A 312 -7.85 -10.02 -6.92
N LEU A 313 -7.75 -8.70 -7.09
CA LEU A 313 -7.73 -7.76 -6.00
C LEU A 313 -9.16 -7.51 -5.47
N VAL A 314 -9.26 -7.38 -4.15
CA VAL A 314 -10.50 -7.03 -3.45
C VAL A 314 -10.51 -5.52 -3.24
N SER A 315 -11.53 -4.85 -3.74
CA SER A 315 -11.68 -3.40 -3.50
C SER A 315 -12.11 -3.14 -2.05
N VAL A 316 -11.81 -1.95 -1.52
CA VAL A 316 -12.26 -1.55 -0.16
C VAL A 316 -13.78 -1.64 -0.04
N LYS A 317 -14.50 -1.22 -1.10
CA LYS A 317 -15.96 -1.32 -1.16
C LYS A 317 -16.44 -2.78 -1.11
N GLU A 318 -15.82 -3.69 -1.86
CA GLU A 318 -16.16 -5.12 -1.81
C GLU A 318 -15.86 -5.70 -0.42
N LEU A 319 -14.71 -5.36 0.17
CA LEU A 319 -14.35 -5.76 1.53
C LEU A 319 -15.44 -5.34 2.54
N GLN A 320 -15.84 -4.07 2.51
CA GLN A 320 -16.85 -3.51 3.40
C GLN A 320 -18.23 -4.12 3.19
N GLN A 321 -18.75 -4.03 1.96
CA GLN A 321 -20.16 -4.34 1.65
C GLN A 321 -20.46 -5.84 1.65
N THR A 322 -19.44 -6.66 1.42
CA THR A 322 -19.61 -8.12 1.32
C THR A 322 -19.03 -8.83 2.54
N PHE A 323 -17.74 -8.66 2.81
CA PHE A 323 -17.04 -9.47 3.80
C PHE A 323 -17.22 -8.95 5.21
N ILE A 324 -16.92 -7.67 5.47
CA ILE A 324 -17.08 -7.04 6.78
C ILE A 324 -18.55 -7.06 7.18
N LYS A 325 -19.46 -6.74 6.25
CA LYS A 325 -20.91 -6.78 6.53
C LYS A 325 -21.41 -8.14 7.05
N ALA A 326 -20.87 -9.25 6.56
CA ALA A 326 -21.23 -10.58 7.05
C ALA A 326 -20.61 -10.94 8.41
N ILE A 327 -19.59 -10.21 8.85
CA ILE A 327 -18.84 -10.46 10.09
C ILE A 327 -19.27 -9.49 11.20
N SER A 328 -19.48 -8.23 10.84
CA SER A 328 -19.73 -7.09 11.72
C SER A 328 -20.46 -5.99 10.93
N PRO A 329 -21.80 -6.16 10.75
CA PRO A 329 -22.63 -5.28 9.94
C PRO A 329 -22.52 -3.78 10.30
N GLU A 330 -22.40 -3.47 11.58
CA GLU A 330 -22.28 -2.12 12.12
C GLU A 330 -20.98 -1.42 11.71
N HIS A 331 -19.89 -2.16 11.51
CA HIS A 331 -18.63 -1.62 11.03
C HIS A 331 -18.55 -1.60 9.48
N SER A 332 -19.51 -2.19 8.76
CA SER A 332 -19.47 -2.27 7.29
C SER A 332 -19.62 -0.91 6.57
N ALA A 333 -20.15 0.10 7.26
CA ALA A 333 -20.28 1.46 6.74
C ALA A 333 -19.15 2.39 7.21
N LEU A 334 -18.30 1.95 8.13
CA LEU A 334 -17.20 2.75 8.64
C LEU A 334 -16.04 2.74 7.64
N VAL A 335 -15.67 3.92 7.17
CA VAL A 335 -14.48 4.15 6.35
C VAL A 335 -13.48 4.86 7.25
N ASP A 336 -12.50 4.12 7.73
CA ASP A 336 -11.39 4.66 8.52
C ASP A 336 -10.05 4.10 8.05
N GLU A 337 -8.96 4.63 8.61
CA GLU A 337 -7.60 4.31 8.20
C GLU A 337 -7.22 2.83 8.48
N SER A 338 -7.97 2.08 9.29
CA SER A 338 -7.66 0.66 9.56
C SER A 338 -7.85 -0.22 8.32
N LEU A 339 -8.67 0.23 7.36
CA LEU A 339 -8.85 -0.45 6.08
C LEU A 339 -7.57 -0.45 5.22
N LEU A 340 -6.59 0.39 5.55
CA LEU A 340 -5.30 0.45 4.85
C LEU A 340 -4.45 -0.81 5.07
N ASP A 341 -4.67 -1.58 6.15
CA ASP A 341 -4.05 -2.90 6.32
C ASP A 341 -4.39 -3.84 5.16
N PHE A 342 -5.62 -3.76 4.65
CA PHE A 342 -6.03 -4.57 3.50
C PHE A 342 -5.46 -4.03 2.19
N VAL A 343 -5.15 -2.73 2.12
CA VAL A 343 -4.44 -2.14 0.98
C VAL A 343 -3.01 -2.68 0.92
N ILE A 344 -2.34 -2.83 2.07
CA ILE A 344 -1.03 -3.49 2.17
C ILE A 344 -1.10 -4.92 1.63
N VAL A 345 -2.14 -5.68 1.99
CA VAL A 345 -2.36 -7.05 1.46
C VAL A 345 -2.50 -7.06 -0.07
N LYS A 346 -3.22 -6.09 -0.66
CA LYS A 346 -3.33 -5.97 -2.13
C LYS A 346 -1.97 -5.77 -2.78
N VAL A 347 -1.13 -4.93 -2.17
CA VAL A 347 0.22 -4.62 -2.66
C VAL A 347 1.12 -5.85 -2.58
N PHE A 348 1.10 -6.54 -1.44
CA PHE A 348 1.87 -7.78 -1.25
C PHE A 348 1.47 -8.86 -2.25
N GLU A 349 0.15 -9.07 -2.45
CA GLU A 349 -0.35 -10.00 -3.47
C GLU A 349 0.17 -9.65 -4.87
N TYR A 350 0.06 -8.37 -5.27
CA TYR A 350 0.49 -7.93 -6.60
C TYR A 350 1.97 -8.25 -6.83
N VAL A 351 2.82 -7.93 -5.86
CA VAL A 351 4.27 -8.19 -5.91
C VAL A 351 4.54 -9.69 -5.98
N GLN A 352 3.92 -10.49 -5.12
CA GLN A 352 4.08 -11.95 -5.11
C GLN A 352 3.75 -12.57 -6.46
N ILE A 353 2.60 -12.22 -7.02
CA ILE A 353 2.16 -12.76 -8.31
C ILE A 353 3.06 -12.27 -9.47
N SER A 354 3.53 -11.03 -9.43
CA SER A 354 4.49 -10.52 -10.42
C SER A 354 5.79 -11.34 -10.40
N LEU A 355 6.37 -11.53 -9.22
CA LEU A 355 7.62 -12.29 -9.05
C LEU A 355 7.45 -13.76 -9.47
N LEU A 356 6.32 -14.39 -9.16
CA LEU A 356 6.01 -15.75 -9.61
C LEU A 356 5.92 -15.84 -11.14
N ASN A 357 5.29 -14.86 -11.79
CA ASN A 357 5.23 -14.81 -13.26
C ASN A 357 6.61 -14.61 -13.90
N ASP A 358 7.53 -13.94 -13.21
CA ASP A 358 8.91 -13.74 -13.64
C ASP A 358 9.83 -14.95 -13.36
N GLY A 359 9.28 -16.00 -12.77
CA GLY A 359 9.96 -17.26 -12.49
C GLY A 359 10.80 -17.23 -11.20
N ILE A 360 10.55 -16.30 -10.29
CA ILE A 360 11.22 -16.23 -9.00
C ILE A 360 10.75 -17.38 -8.10
N ASN A 361 11.70 -17.98 -7.38
CA ASN A 361 11.43 -19.10 -6.50
C ASN A 361 10.46 -18.71 -5.37
N PRO A 362 9.32 -19.40 -5.20
CA PRO A 362 8.37 -19.16 -4.11
C PRO A 362 8.99 -19.16 -2.71
N VAL A 363 10.02 -19.99 -2.48
CA VAL A 363 10.73 -20.06 -1.18
C VAL A 363 11.44 -18.74 -0.88
N LEU A 364 12.15 -18.17 -1.86
CA LEU A 364 12.80 -16.87 -1.72
C LEU A 364 11.78 -15.78 -1.40
N ILE A 365 10.64 -15.79 -2.08
CA ILE A 365 9.55 -14.83 -1.84
C ILE A 365 9.10 -14.91 -0.37
N CYS A 366 8.76 -16.10 0.12
CA CYS A 366 8.34 -16.28 1.51
C CYS A 366 9.42 -15.88 2.52
N GLU A 367 10.68 -16.25 2.28
CA GLU A 367 11.81 -15.90 3.16
C GLU A 367 12.00 -14.39 3.27
N GLN A 368 11.92 -13.65 2.16
CA GLN A 368 12.07 -12.20 2.19
C GLN A 368 10.85 -11.51 2.84
N PHE A 369 9.62 -11.94 2.53
CA PHE A 369 8.42 -11.35 3.14
C PHE A 369 8.32 -11.61 4.65
N ALA A 370 8.84 -12.73 5.14
CA ALA A 370 8.88 -13.05 6.58
C ALA A 370 9.67 -12.01 7.40
N GLU A 371 10.51 -11.20 6.75
CA GLU A 371 11.29 -10.16 7.40
C GLU A 371 10.52 -8.87 7.69
N TYR A 372 9.22 -8.80 7.33
CA TYR A 372 8.38 -7.60 7.50
C TYR A 372 8.49 -6.95 8.89
N SER A 373 8.47 -7.74 9.97
CA SER A 373 8.58 -7.23 11.34
C SER A 373 9.86 -6.42 11.62
N LYS A 374 10.97 -6.73 10.93
CA LYS A 374 12.20 -5.94 11.01
C LYS A 374 12.03 -4.55 10.40
N TYR A 375 11.30 -4.43 9.30
CA TYR A 375 11.01 -3.14 8.66
C TYR A 375 10.07 -2.30 9.52
N GLU A 376 9.05 -2.92 10.11
CA GLU A 376 8.14 -2.23 11.03
C GLU A 376 8.90 -1.62 12.20
N THR A 377 9.79 -2.39 12.82
CA THR A 377 10.64 -1.92 13.92
C THR A 377 11.58 -0.79 13.47
N ALA A 378 12.27 -0.96 12.33
CA ALA A 378 13.23 0.03 11.83
C ALA A 378 12.56 1.37 11.48
N VAL A 379 11.39 1.35 10.83
CA VAL A 379 10.63 2.57 10.51
C VAL A 379 10.14 3.27 11.77
N GLU A 380 9.61 2.52 12.73
CA GLU A 380 9.21 3.09 14.02
C GLU A 380 10.38 3.73 14.76
N ASP A 381 11.54 3.10 14.78
CA ASP A 381 12.71 3.61 15.49
C ASP A 381 13.25 4.87 14.81
N ARG A 382 13.30 4.91 13.47
CA ARG A 382 13.61 6.13 12.71
C ARG A 382 12.62 7.25 13.01
N PHE A 383 11.32 6.95 13.10
CA PHE A 383 10.30 7.94 13.45
C PHE A 383 10.44 8.46 14.88
N LYS A 384 10.71 7.57 15.85
CA LYS A 384 10.98 7.96 17.25
C LYS A 384 12.21 8.86 17.34
N GLU A 385 13.28 8.51 16.62
CA GLU A 385 14.50 9.31 16.56
C GLU A 385 14.22 10.70 15.96
N PHE A 386 13.50 10.76 14.85
CA PHE A 386 13.06 12.00 14.20
C PHE A 386 12.28 12.91 15.17
N CYS A 387 11.28 12.35 15.87
CA CYS A 387 10.48 13.12 16.83
C CYS A 387 11.33 13.73 17.96
N LYS A 388 12.32 12.99 18.49
CA LYS A 388 13.23 13.53 19.52
C LYS A 388 14.06 14.70 19.00
N THR A 389 14.54 14.61 17.76
CA THR A 389 15.35 15.68 17.14
C THR A 389 14.53 16.93 16.85
N ASP A 390 13.27 16.77 16.44
CA ASP A 390 12.35 17.88 16.12
C ASP A 390 11.86 18.60 17.40
N GLU A 391 11.52 17.86 18.46
CA GLU A 391 11.20 18.44 19.77
C GLU A 391 12.39 19.24 20.35
N HIS A 392 13.61 18.76 20.12
CA HIS A 392 14.82 19.49 20.54
C HIS A 392 15.07 20.75 19.70
N PHE A 393 14.62 20.77 18.44
CA PHE A 393 14.71 21.93 17.56
C PHE A 393 13.65 22.98 17.93
N LEU A 394 12.39 22.58 18.12
CA LEU A 394 11.28 23.45 18.56
C LEU A 394 11.50 24.07 19.96
N SER A 395 12.09 23.30 20.88
CA SER A 395 12.46 23.82 22.22
C SER A 395 13.64 24.80 22.19
N LYS A 396 14.50 24.75 21.16
CA LYS A 396 15.60 25.71 20.96
C LYS A 396 15.19 26.95 20.16
N THR A 397 14.20 26.84 19.28
CA THR A 397 13.74 27.96 18.44
C THR A 397 12.61 28.79 19.06
N GLY A 398 12.12 28.44 20.26
CA GLY A 398 11.27 29.32 21.07
C GLY A 398 9.97 29.76 20.38
N THR A 399 9.40 28.91 19.52
CA THR A 399 8.09 29.17 18.92
C THR A 399 7.00 28.57 19.81
N THR A 400 6.75 29.26 20.93
CA THR A 400 5.44 29.23 21.57
C THR A 400 4.45 29.95 20.66
N SER A 401 3.49 29.22 20.10
CA SER A 401 2.21 29.80 19.66
C SER A 401 1.25 29.84 20.84
#